data_AF-A0A955F9A6-F1
#
_entry.id   AF-A0A955F9A6-F1
#
_cell.length_a   1.000
_cell.length_b   1.000
_cell.length_c   1.000
_cell.angle_alpha   90.00
_cell.angle_beta   90.00
_cell.angle_gamma   90.00
#
_symmetry.space_group_name_H-M   'P 1'
#
loop_
_entity.id
_entity.type
_entity.pdbx_description
1 polymer ?
#
loop_
_entity_poly.entity_id
_entity_poly.type
_entity_poly.pdbx_seq_one_letter_code
_entity_poly.pdbx_strand_id
1 'polypeptide(L)' 'MAWYVYMLECADDTLYTGVTTDMKRRLSEHNGTPPGKGAKYT' A
#
# COMPACT_ATOMS: atom_id res chain seq x y z
N MET A 1 0.96 -16.50 -11.18
CA MET A 1 1.27 -15.22 -10.52
C MET A 1 1.08 -15.40 -9.03
N ALA A 2 2.02 -14.91 -8.21
CA ALA A 2 1.91 -14.97 -6.75
C ALA A 2 1.20 -13.72 -6.23
N TRP A 3 0.35 -13.91 -5.23
CA TRP A 3 -0.26 -12.83 -4.46
C TRP A 3 0.43 -12.72 -3.11
N TYR A 4 0.69 -11.50 -2.69
CA TYR A 4 1.32 -11.18 -1.40
C TYR A 4 0.32 -10.44 -0.54
N VAL A 5 0.06 -10.95 0.65
CA VAL A 5 -0.59 -10.22 1.73
C VAL A 5 0.49 -9.54 2.55
N TYR A 6 0.31 -8.26 2.87
CA TYR A 6 1.32 -7.46 3.56
C TYR A 6 0.68 -6.55 4.62
N MET A 7 1.51 -6.11 5.57
CA MET A 7 1.20 -5.09 6.57
C MET A 7 2.23 -3.96 6.46
N LEU A 8 1.77 -2.72 6.54
CA LEU A 8 2.58 -1.51 6.61
C LEU A 8 2.22 -0.75 7.88
N GLU A 9 3.20 -0.10 8.48
CA GLU A 9 3.00 0.89 9.53
C GLU A 9 2.91 2.27 8.88
N CYS A 10 1.79 2.93 9.10
CA CYS A 10 1.51 4.28 8.61
C CYS A 10 2.18 5.32 9.52
N ALA A 11 2.29 6.56 9.05
CA ALA A 11 2.92 7.66 9.80
C ALA A 11 2.16 8.06 11.09
N ASP A 12 0.93 7.58 11.27
CA ASP A 12 0.08 7.77 12.45
C ASP A 12 0.13 6.58 13.42
N ASP A 13 1.16 5.74 13.32
CA ASP A 13 1.37 4.49 14.09
C ASP A 13 0.25 3.44 13.88
N THR A 14 -0.59 3.60 12.84
CA THR A 14 -1.61 2.62 12.48
C THR A 14 -1.07 1.54 11.56
N LEU A 15 -1.64 0.34 11.61
CA LEU A 15 -1.29 -0.76 10.72
C LEU A 15 -2.27 -0.85 9.55
N TYR A 16 -1.74 -0.75 8.33
CA TYR A 16 -2.48 -0.95 7.09
C TYR A 16 -2.20 -2.34 6.50
N THR A 17 -3.25 -3.14 6.31
CA THR A 17 -3.16 -4.43 5.63
C THR A 17 -3.59 -4.30 4.17
N GLY A 18 -2.87 -4.94 3.25
CA GLY A 18 -3.23 -4.98 1.84
C GLY A 18 -2.79 -6.26 1.13
N VAL A 19 -3.19 -6.37 -0.13
CA VAL A 19 -2.79 -7.47 -1.01
C VAL A 19 -2.31 -6.91 -2.35
N THR A 20 -1.26 -7.49 -2.93
CA THR A 20 -0.74 -7.09 -4.24
C THR A 20 0.02 -8.22 -4.91
N THR A 21 0.15 -8.16 -6.23
CA THR A 21 1.09 -8.96 -7.01
C THR A 21 2.42 -8.22 -7.26
N ASP A 22 2.47 -6.91 -6.96
CA ASP A 22 3.63 -6.03 -7.13
C ASP A 22 3.78 -5.11 -5.91
N MET A 23 4.82 -5.34 -5.12
CA MET A 23 5.05 -4.59 -3.88
C MET A 23 5.55 -3.17 -4.13
N LYS A 24 6.44 -2.98 -5.12
CA LYS A 24 7.06 -1.68 -5.39
C LYS A 24 6.02 -0.69 -5.88
N ARG A 25 5.16 -1.13 -6.80
CA ARG A 25 4.03 -0.32 -7.28
C ARG A 25 3.10 0.06 -6.12
N ARG A 26 2.75 -0.92 -5.29
CA ARG A 26 1.75 -0.71 -4.22
C ARG A 26 2.26 0.23 -3.12
N LEU A 27 3.55 0.15 -2.78
CA LEU A 27 4.18 1.08 -1.84
C LEU A 27 4.21 2.51 -2.39
N SER A 28 4.48 2.68 -3.69
CA SER A 28 4.42 4.00 -4.35
C SER A 28 3.01 4.58 -4.32
N GLU A 29 1.99 3.76 -4.64
CA GLU A 29 0.58 4.17 -4.60
C GLU A 29 0.15 4.57 -3.18
N HIS A 30 0.57 3.81 -2.17
CA HIS A 30 0.32 4.13 -0.75
C HIS A 30 0.94 5.46 -0.34
N ASN A 31 2.11 5.81 -0.87
CA ASN A 31 2.77 7.11 -0.65
C ASN A 31 2.23 8.22 -1.57
N GLY A 32 1.08 8.03 -2.21
CA GLY A 32 0.42 9.05 -3.03
C GLY A 32 0.99 9.24 -4.44
N THR A 33 1.82 8.31 -4.93
CA THR A 33 2.43 8.41 -6.27
C THR A 33 2.01 7.23 -7.15
N PRO A 34 1.29 7.45 -8.27
CA PRO A 34 0.71 8.71 -8.73
C PRO A 34 -0.51 9.14 -7.90
N PRO A 35 -0.92 10.42 -7.95
CA PRO A 35 -2.06 10.93 -7.20
C PRO A 35 -3.34 10.15 -7.50
N GLY A 36 -4.14 9.88 -6.47
CA GLY A 36 -5.44 9.21 -6.61
C GLY A 36 -5.40 7.70 -6.82
N LYS A 37 -4.23 7.05 -6.68
CA LYS A 37 -4.10 5.58 -6.76
C LYS A 37 -3.85 4.87 -5.42
N GLY A 38 -3.71 5.63 -4.33
CA GLY A 38 -3.67 5.12 -2.97
C GLY A 38 -5.01 4.54 -2.50
N ALA A 39 -5.02 3.85 -1.36
CA ALA A 39 -6.29 3.49 -0.71
C ALA A 39 -6.97 4.75 -0.17
N LYS A 40 -8.28 4.70 0.13
CA LYS A 40 -8.97 5.84 0.77
C LYS A 40 -8.27 6.32 2.07
N TYR A 41 -7.57 5.42 2.74
CA TYR A 41 -6.84 5.69 3.98
C TYR A 41 -5.41 6.24 3.77
N THR A 42 -4.83 6.10 2.57
CA THR A 42 -3.38 6.23 2.30
C THR A 42 -3.16 7.07 1.05
#